data_AF-A0A2H5AVD6-F1
#
_entry.id   AF-A0A2H5AVD6-F1
#
_cell.length_a   1.000
_cell.length_b   1.000
_cell.length_c   1.000
_cell.angle_alpha   90.00
_cell.angle_beta   90.00
_cell.angle_gamma   90.00
#
_symmetry.space_group_name_H-M   'P 1'
#
loop_
_entity.id
_entity.type
_entity.pdbx_description
1 polymer ?
#
loop_
_entity_poly.entity_id
_entity_poly.type
_entity_poly.pdbx_seq_one_letter_code
_entity_poly.pdbx_strand_id
1 'polypeptide(L)'
;MTDPLDIPAPDNTGTVTLRRFTYQEKVAARYVIAMLGDGGSIHHVTCEHIEDVVIATDHPANRSDVLWDFLQVKTKDDPTPWGLSDIIAKGALKSLWRTYLAVRARGLEYLLTVAVEGFLDPADDALTALARGAGADHPKCLARVSKHLKAQEADVSACLSFVRVRTMPRREHIDDQSLASLTELAPAVSVGEQRAVYLEVLNRVHEAMQGQAGASWKEKLGVEPPSEALLRKRLAPSSVYDLGQRLRRPDHVLLAAYSERIDAVETNLVRKLRRGGASEEMIHEAQFLRSEADGRRLSDLALGAWPEDPRVEQDLDTRLLITATRIARRHQDRGHRPADHIWDDLMQEINSTASELDRRPLYAKDPLLLMGRACSVSDECHFGWGVATSDG
;
A
#
# COMPACT_ATOMS: atom_id res chain seq x y z
N MET A 1 -39.97 -17.44 -26.33
CA MET A 1 -38.62 -18.00 -26.12
C MET A 1 -38.40 -18.03 -24.62
N THR A 2 -38.00 -19.16 -24.05
CA THR A 2 -37.60 -19.25 -22.64
C THR A 2 -36.26 -18.55 -22.49
N ASP A 3 -36.14 -17.67 -21.49
CA ASP A 3 -34.88 -17.00 -21.20
C ASP A 3 -33.90 -18.07 -20.65
N PRO A 4 -32.65 -18.17 -21.16
CA PRO A 4 -31.64 -19.04 -20.56
C PRO A 4 -31.43 -18.83 -19.05
N LEU A 5 -31.80 -17.67 -18.49
CA LEU A 5 -31.80 -17.40 -17.05
C LEU A 5 -32.86 -18.17 -16.26
N ASP A 6 -33.92 -18.65 -16.92
CA ASP A 6 -34.98 -19.46 -16.30
C ASP A 6 -34.56 -20.93 -16.13
N ILE A 7 -33.39 -21.33 -16.66
CA ILE A 7 -32.83 -22.67 -16.54
C ILE A 7 -31.81 -22.67 -15.39
N PRO A 8 -32.04 -23.42 -14.29
CA PRO A 8 -31.07 -23.53 -13.21
C PRO A 8 -29.71 -24.01 -13.74
N ALA A 9 -28.64 -23.32 -13.36
CA ALA A 9 -27.30 -23.71 -13.75
C ALA A 9 -27.00 -25.14 -13.26
N PRO A 10 -26.54 -26.05 -14.14
CA PRO A 10 -26.28 -27.45 -13.78
C PRO A 10 -25.13 -27.58 -12.77
N ASP A 11 -24.23 -26.60 -12.74
CA ASP A 11 -23.15 -26.48 -11.77
C ASP A 11 -22.90 -24.99 -11.49
N ASN A 12 -22.83 -24.63 -10.20
CA ASN A 12 -22.51 -23.28 -9.73
C ASN A 12 -21.28 -23.27 -8.79
N THR A 13 -20.46 -24.32 -8.84
CA THR A 13 -19.23 -24.45 -8.03
C THR A 13 -18.24 -23.31 -8.26
N GLY A 14 -18.19 -22.74 -9.47
CA GLY A 14 -17.37 -21.57 -9.79
C GLY A 14 -17.69 -20.35 -8.92
N THR A 15 -18.98 -19.98 -8.82
CA THR A 15 -19.42 -18.85 -8.00
C THR A 15 -19.15 -19.09 -6.51
N VAL A 16 -19.39 -20.32 -6.03
CA VAL A 16 -19.12 -20.68 -4.64
C VAL A 16 -17.63 -20.58 -4.34
N THR A 17 -16.79 -21.10 -5.21
CA THR A 17 -15.32 -21.06 -5.07
C THR A 17 -14.81 -19.61 -5.05
N LEU A 18 -15.25 -18.79 -6.01
CA LEU A 18 -14.88 -17.37 -6.06
C LEU A 18 -15.26 -16.63 -4.78
N ARG A 19 -16.48 -16.85 -4.25
CA ARG A 19 -16.92 -16.25 -2.99
C ARG A 19 -16.02 -16.61 -1.80
N ARG A 20 -15.46 -17.82 -1.78
CA ARG A 20 -14.54 -18.26 -0.71
C ARG A 20 -13.20 -17.54 -0.79
N PHE A 21 -12.64 -17.41 -2.00
CA PHE A 21 -11.42 -16.64 -2.22
C PHE A 21 -11.61 -15.15 -1.88
N THR A 22 -12.71 -14.54 -2.32
CA THR A 22 -13.03 -13.16 -1.93
C THR A 22 -13.18 -13.00 -0.41
N TYR A 23 -13.72 -13.99 0.29
CA TYR A 23 -13.78 -13.94 1.75
C TYR A 23 -12.38 -14.03 2.39
N GLN A 24 -11.48 -14.86 1.86
CA GLN A 24 -10.08 -14.94 2.28
C GLN A 24 -9.37 -13.60 2.11
N GLU A 25 -9.54 -12.94 0.96
CA GLU A 25 -9.02 -11.59 0.69
C GLU A 25 -9.49 -10.60 1.76
N LYS A 26 -10.79 -10.60 2.08
CA LYS A 26 -11.37 -9.72 3.08
C LYS A 26 -10.83 -10.00 4.50
N VAL A 27 -10.56 -11.27 4.84
CA VAL A 27 -9.90 -11.61 6.11
C VAL A 27 -8.47 -11.06 6.15
N ALA A 28 -7.69 -11.24 5.09
CA ALA A 28 -6.33 -10.68 5.01
C ALA A 28 -6.33 -9.14 5.06
N ALA A 29 -7.27 -8.50 4.38
CA ALA A 29 -7.43 -7.04 4.37
C ALA A 29 -7.62 -6.46 5.78
N ARG A 30 -8.31 -7.15 6.69
CA ARG A 30 -8.45 -6.70 8.09
C ARG A 30 -7.10 -6.57 8.80
N TYR A 31 -6.17 -7.47 8.53
CA TYR A 31 -4.82 -7.40 9.08
C TYR A 31 -3.99 -6.30 8.42
N VAL A 32 -4.18 -6.06 7.12
CA VAL A 32 -3.56 -4.94 6.42
C VAL A 32 -4.09 -3.59 6.94
N ILE A 33 -5.39 -3.47 7.23
CA ILE A 33 -5.99 -2.28 7.85
C ILE A 33 -5.38 -2.04 9.24
N ALA A 34 -5.27 -3.07 10.06
CA ALA A 34 -4.63 -2.97 11.38
C ALA A 34 -3.15 -2.53 11.29
N MET A 35 -2.45 -2.89 10.20
CA MET A 35 -1.09 -2.43 9.91
C MET A 35 -1.01 -0.92 9.56
N LEU A 36 -2.11 -0.27 9.15
CA LEU A 36 -2.12 1.17 8.83
C LEU A 36 -2.05 2.09 10.07
N GLY A 37 -2.38 1.58 11.27
CA GLY A 37 -2.39 2.36 12.51
C GLY A 37 -0.99 2.79 13.00
N ASP A 38 -0.92 3.88 13.77
CA ASP A 38 0.32 4.50 14.29
C ASP A 38 1.11 3.68 15.32
N GLY A 39 0.74 2.42 15.55
CA GLY A 39 1.45 1.50 16.43
C GLY A 39 1.32 0.05 15.97
N GLY A 40 1.17 -0.16 14.65
CA GLY A 40 0.85 -1.46 14.06
C GLY A 40 1.80 -2.55 14.55
N SER A 41 1.27 -3.42 15.42
CA SER A 41 1.98 -4.61 15.88
C SER A 41 2.18 -5.62 14.75
N ILE A 42 1.69 -5.36 13.54
CA ILE A 42 1.79 -6.22 12.36
C ILE A 42 2.97 -5.74 11.52
N HIS A 43 4.00 -6.56 11.42
CA HIS A 43 5.19 -6.28 10.61
C HIS A 43 5.00 -6.60 9.14
N HIS A 44 4.19 -7.61 8.80
CA HIS A 44 3.78 -7.92 7.44
C HIS A 44 2.69 -8.99 7.41
N VAL A 45 1.97 -9.04 6.29
CA VAL A 45 0.99 -10.08 5.94
C VAL A 45 1.49 -10.79 4.68
N THR A 46 1.66 -12.11 4.72
CA THR A 46 2.03 -12.92 3.56
C THR A 46 0.85 -13.77 3.14
N CYS A 47 0.45 -13.66 1.87
CA CYS A 47 -0.71 -14.34 1.31
C CYS A 47 -0.31 -15.62 0.57
N GLU A 48 -1.15 -16.67 0.62
CA GLU A 48 -1.05 -17.86 -0.25
C GLU A 48 0.36 -18.49 -0.34
N HIS A 49 1.02 -18.71 0.81
CA HIS A 49 2.38 -19.30 0.84
C HIS A 49 2.44 -20.63 1.61
N ILE A 50 2.39 -20.58 2.94
CA ILE A 50 2.39 -21.77 3.81
C ILE A 50 0.97 -22.16 4.18
N GLU A 51 0.16 -21.17 4.58
CA GLU A 51 -1.29 -21.25 4.73
C GLU A 51 -1.94 -20.12 3.90
N ASP A 52 -3.28 -20.05 3.92
CA ASP A 52 -4.07 -19.02 3.23
C ASP A 52 -3.52 -17.61 3.55
N VAL A 53 -3.23 -17.33 4.84
CA VAL A 53 -2.63 -16.08 5.31
C VAL A 53 -1.59 -16.34 6.40
N VAL A 54 -0.47 -15.63 6.39
CA VAL A 54 0.54 -15.64 7.46
C VAL A 54 0.76 -14.22 7.94
N ILE A 55 0.73 -14.00 9.25
CA ILE A 55 0.86 -12.68 9.85
C ILE A 55 2.08 -12.69 10.77
N ALA A 56 2.98 -11.73 10.58
CA ALA A 56 4.07 -11.49 11.51
C ALA A 56 3.67 -10.34 12.45
N THR A 57 3.66 -10.58 13.76
CA THR A 57 3.35 -9.55 14.75
C THR A 57 4.37 -9.46 15.88
N ASP A 58 4.34 -8.38 16.65
CA ASP A 58 5.06 -8.30 17.93
C ASP A 58 4.67 -9.48 18.83
N HIS A 59 5.63 -10.09 19.51
CA HIS A 59 5.35 -11.13 20.49
C HIS A 59 4.79 -10.52 21.79
N PRO A 60 3.68 -11.04 22.36
CA PRO A 60 3.01 -10.44 23.52
C PRO A 60 3.90 -10.30 24.77
N ALA A 61 4.82 -11.25 24.98
CA ALA A 61 5.72 -11.27 26.13
C ALA A 61 7.03 -10.49 25.89
N ASN A 62 7.44 -10.30 24.63
CA ASN A 62 8.67 -9.61 24.27
C ASN A 62 8.49 -8.94 22.91
N ARG A 63 8.25 -7.63 22.89
CA ARG A 63 8.03 -6.87 21.63
C ARG A 63 9.24 -6.84 20.70
N SER A 64 10.40 -7.29 21.15
CA SER A 64 11.60 -7.46 20.31
C SER A 64 11.51 -8.71 19.41
N ASP A 65 10.67 -9.67 19.78
CA ASP A 65 10.51 -10.95 19.08
C ASP A 65 9.28 -10.91 18.17
N VAL A 66 9.33 -11.71 17.10
CA VAL A 66 8.24 -11.84 16.12
C VAL A 66 7.45 -13.10 16.39
N LEU A 67 6.13 -12.96 16.55
CA LEU A 67 5.18 -14.05 16.57
C LEU A 67 4.59 -14.26 15.16
N TRP A 68 4.65 -15.48 14.67
CA TRP A 68 4.10 -15.86 13.37
C TRP A 68 2.73 -16.54 13.53
N ASP A 69 1.65 -15.93 13.07
CA ASP A 69 0.31 -16.54 13.07
C ASP A 69 0.01 -17.11 11.68
N PHE A 70 -0.06 -18.44 11.58
CA PHE A 70 -0.40 -19.15 10.35
C PHE A 70 -1.91 -19.41 10.32
N LEU A 71 -2.63 -18.70 9.46
CA LEU A 71 -4.08 -18.70 9.41
C LEU A 71 -4.62 -19.56 8.28
N GLN A 72 -5.50 -20.48 8.65
CA GLN A 72 -6.34 -21.21 7.71
C GLN A 72 -7.78 -20.74 7.78
N VAL A 73 -8.25 -20.12 6.69
CA VAL A 73 -9.57 -19.51 6.63
C VAL A 73 -10.60 -20.53 6.14
N LYS A 74 -11.75 -20.57 6.81
CA LYS A 74 -12.85 -21.47 6.45
C LYS A 74 -14.19 -20.77 6.49
N THR A 75 -14.94 -20.99 5.42
CA THR A 75 -16.30 -20.51 5.25
C THR A 75 -17.27 -21.69 5.24
N LYS A 76 -18.52 -21.40 5.59
CA LYS A 76 -19.63 -22.32 5.37
C LYS A 76 -20.87 -21.53 4.96
N ASP A 77 -21.61 -22.09 4.01
CA ASP A 77 -22.82 -21.46 3.48
C ASP A 77 -24.02 -21.65 4.43
N ASP A 78 -23.91 -22.60 5.36
CA ASP A 78 -24.89 -22.83 6.42
C ASP A 78 -24.72 -21.82 7.58
N PRO A 79 -25.79 -21.11 8.01
CA PRO A 79 -25.74 -20.19 9.14
C PRO A 79 -25.57 -20.86 10.51
N THR A 80 -25.62 -22.19 10.62
CA THR A 80 -25.41 -22.89 11.91
C THR A 80 -24.09 -22.51 12.59
N PRO A 81 -23.97 -22.63 13.92
CA PRO A 81 -22.68 -22.48 14.61
C PRO A 81 -21.67 -23.54 14.17
N TRP A 82 -20.38 -23.22 14.17
CA TRP A 82 -19.32 -24.19 13.86
C TRP A 82 -19.15 -25.19 15.01
N GLY A 83 -19.12 -26.48 14.68
CA GLY A 83 -18.69 -27.54 15.61
C GLY A 83 -17.28 -28.07 15.28
N LEU A 84 -16.66 -28.81 16.20
CA LEU A 84 -15.38 -29.48 15.95
C LEU A 84 -15.45 -30.43 14.74
N SER A 85 -16.62 -31.05 14.52
CA SER A 85 -16.90 -31.88 13.35
C SER A 85 -16.72 -31.10 12.04
N ASP A 86 -17.19 -29.86 11.98
CA ASP A 86 -17.10 -29.02 10.79
C ASP A 86 -15.65 -28.64 10.50
N ILE A 87 -14.91 -28.25 11.55
CA ILE A 87 -13.48 -27.90 11.46
C ILE A 87 -12.67 -29.07 10.88
N ILE A 88 -12.95 -30.29 11.38
CA ILE A 88 -12.36 -31.54 10.91
C ILE A 88 -12.77 -31.83 9.45
N ALA A 89 -14.06 -31.78 9.15
CA ALA A 89 -14.60 -32.10 7.82
C ALA A 89 -14.08 -31.16 6.73
N LYS A 90 -13.88 -29.89 7.06
CA LYS A 90 -13.32 -28.88 6.15
C LYS A 90 -11.79 -28.92 6.03
N GLY A 91 -11.12 -29.86 6.72
CA GLY A 91 -9.70 -30.13 6.57
C GLY A 91 -8.76 -29.06 7.15
N ALA A 92 -9.27 -28.13 7.97
CA ALA A 92 -8.47 -27.03 8.51
C ALA A 92 -7.29 -27.54 9.35
N LEU A 93 -7.56 -28.49 10.26
CA LEU A 93 -6.53 -29.07 11.14
C LEU A 93 -5.50 -29.90 10.36
N LYS A 94 -5.88 -30.48 9.21
CA LYS A 94 -4.94 -31.19 8.35
C LYS A 94 -3.96 -30.23 7.67
N SER A 95 -4.41 -29.03 7.29
CA SER A 95 -3.56 -27.95 6.78
C SER A 95 -2.56 -27.52 7.86
N LEU A 96 -3.08 -27.11 9.01
CA LEU A 96 -2.26 -26.63 10.13
C LEU A 96 -1.28 -27.68 10.66
N TRP A 97 -1.66 -28.95 10.64
CA TRP A 97 -0.76 -30.05 10.97
C TRP A 97 0.45 -30.13 10.02
N ARG A 98 0.25 -29.96 8.71
CA ARG A 98 1.36 -29.90 7.75
C ARG A 98 2.27 -28.71 8.04
N THR A 99 1.69 -27.57 8.36
CA THR A 99 2.44 -26.36 8.73
C THR A 99 3.24 -26.57 10.01
N TYR A 100 2.63 -27.11 11.07
CA TYR A 100 3.32 -27.50 12.29
C TYR A 100 4.55 -28.36 12.00
N LEU A 101 4.40 -29.42 11.20
CA LEU A 101 5.52 -30.29 10.85
C LEU A 101 6.64 -29.55 10.08
N ALA A 102 6.28 -28.57 9.25
CA ALA A 102 7.25 -27.79 8.47
C ALA A 102 8.04 -26.77 9.32
N VAL A 103 7.41 -26.20 10.35
CA VAL A 103 7.99 -25.06 11.12
C VAL A 103 8.49 -25.42 12.52
N ARG A 104 8.03 -26.52 13.14
CA ARG A 104 8.35 -26.87 14.54
C ARG A 104 9.83 -26.99 14.88
N ALA A 105 10.69 -27.30 13.90
CA ALA A 105 12.13 -27.46 14.10
C ALA A 105 12.94 -26.23 13.66
N ARG A 106 12.28 -25.10 13.38
CA ARG A 106 12.91 -23.90 12.83
C ARG A 106 13.23 -22.81 13.87
N GLY A 107 12.92 -23.05 15.15
CA GLY A 107 13.14 -22.07 16.22
C GLY A 107 12.27 -20.82 16.09
N LEU A 108 11.13 -20.92 15.40
CA LEU A 108 10.17 -19.83 15.28
C LEU A 108 9.20 -19.86 16.46
N GLU A 109 8.79 -18.68 16.93
CA GLU A 109 7.62 -18.51 17.79
C GLU A 109 6.39 -18.37 16.90
N TYR A 110 5.38 -19.22 17.07
CA TYR A 110 4.22 -19.24 16.17
C TYR A 110 2.91 -19.68 16.82
N LEU A 111 1.81 -19.31 16.17
CA LEU A 111 0.45 -19.80 16.41
C LEU A 111 -0.10 -20.42 15.13
N LEU A 112 -1.06 -21.33 15.30
CA LEU A 112 -1.78 -21.98 14.21
C LEU A 112 -3.26 -21.64 14.34
N THR A 113 -3.79 -20.75 13.52
CA THR A 113 -5.15 -20.24 13.68
C THR A 113 -6.08 -20.82 12.63
N VAL A 114 -7.21 -21.40 13.05
CA VAL A 114 -8.36 -21.62 12.16
C VAL A 114 -9.26 -20.38 12.26
N ALA A 115 -9.34 -19.59 11.19
CA ALA A 115 -10.22 -18.43 11.10
C ALA A 115 -11.55 -18.85 10.44
N VAL A 116 -12.66 -18.83 11.18
CA VAL A 116 -13.95 -19.32 10.69
C VAL A 116 -14.96 -18.20 10.48
N GLU A 117 -15.69 -18.26 9.37
CA GLU A 117 -16.80 -17.35 9.11
C GLU A 117 -18.00 -17.64 10.04
N GLY A 118 -18.31 -16.71 10.94
CA GLY A 118 -19.45 -16.81 11.87
C GLY A 118 -19.08 -17.32 13.26
N PHE A 119 -20.07 -17.86 13.98
CA PHE A 119 -19.97 -18.17 15.40
C PHE A 119 -19.58 -19.64 15.66
N LEU A 120 -18.97 -19.91 16.80
CA LEU A 120 -18.71 -21.25 17.31
C LEU A 120 -19.94 -21.77 18.06
N ASP A 121 -20.15 -23.08 18.05
CA ASP A 121 -21.14 -23.73 18.90
C ASP A 121 -20.67 -23.70 20.37
N PRO A 122 -21.34 -22.94 21.26
CA PRO A 122 -20.95 -22.88 22.67
C PRO A 122 -21.20 -24.19 23.42
N ALA A 123 -22.03 -25.09 22.87
CA ALA A 123 -22.29 -26.41 23.45
C ALA A 123 -21.21 -27.44 23.12
N ASP A 124 -20.35 -27.17 22.12
CA ASP A 124 -19.20 -28.03 21.78
C ASP A 124 -18.01 -27.69 22.69
N ASP A 125 -17.93 -28.42 23.81
CA ASP A 125 -16.86 -28.32 24.83
C ASP A 125 -15.45 -28.46 24.22
N ALA A 126 -15.30 -29.43 23.30
CA ALA A 126 -14.05 -29.74 22.63
C ALA A 126 -13.59 -28.63 21.69
N LEU A 127 -14.53 -28.04 20.93
CA LEU A 127 -14.23 -26.88 20.08
C LEU A 127 -13.89 -25.65 20.94
N THR A 128 -14.64 -25.41 22.01
CA THR A 128 -14.40 -24.27 22.90
C THR A 128 -13.02 -24.35 23.56
N ALA A 129 -12.61 -25.55 23.98
CA ALA A 129 -11.27 -25.81 24.48
C ALA A 129 -10.20 -25.53 23.41
N LEU A 130 -10.41 -26.05 22.19
CA LEU A 130 -9.50 -25.82 21.06
C LEU A 130 -9.38 -24.33 20.70
N ALA A 131 -10.48 -23.59 20.70
CA ALA A 131 -10.51 -22.16 20.40
C ALA A 131 -9.61 -21.36 21.34
N ARG A 132 -9.53 -21.77 22.61
CA ARG A 132 -8.73 -21.15 23.67
C ARG A 132 -7.30 -21.69 23.76
N GLY A 133 -6.97 -22.71 22.97
CA GLY A 133 -5.65 -23.36 23.02
C GLY A 133 -5.50 -24.50 24.01
N ALA A 134 -6.59 -24.90 24.67
CA ALA A 134 -6.65 -26.03 25.59
C ALA A 134 -7.12 -27.31 24.89
N GLY A 135 -7.00 -27.39 23.56
CA GLY A 135 -7.44 -28.55 22.79
C GLY A 135 -6.69 -29.84 23.14
N ALA A 136 -5.41 -29.70 23.51
CA ALA A 136 -4.55 -30.79 23.97
C ALA A 136 -5.02 -31.37 25.32
N ASP A 137 -5.51 -30.51 26.22
CA ASP A 137 -5.96 -30.89 27.56
C ASP A 137 -7.38 -31.48 27.57
N HIS A 138 -8.10 -31.41 26.43
CA HIS A 138 -9.47 -31.90 26.31
C HIS A 138 -9.49 -33.31 25.66
N PRO A 139 -9.78 -34.39 26.42
CA PRO A 139 -9.60 -35.77 25.94
C PRO A 139 -10.39 -36.09 24.67
N LYS A 140 -11.64 -35.60 24.57
CA LYS A 140 -12.45 -35.80 23.35
C LYS A 140 -11.89 -35.06 22.15
N CYS A 141 -11.26 -33.90 22.35
CA CYS A 141 -10.70 -33.11 21.26
C CYS A 141 -9.46 -33.82 20.73
N LEU A 142 -8.51 -34.14 21.62
CA LEU A 142 -7.28 -34.86 21.30
C LEU A 142 -7.55 -36.19 20.58
N ALA A 143 -8.44 -37.03 21.11
CA ALA A 143 -8.75 -38.32 20.51
C ALA A 143 -9.36 -38.19 19.10
N ARG A 144 -10.30 -37.26 18.91
CA ARG A 144 -10.95 -37.03 17.61
C ARG A 144 -10.00 -36.47 16.57
N VAL A 145 -9.18 -35.49 16.95
CA VAL A 145 -8.19 -34.87 16.06
C VAL A 145 -7.09 -35.87 15.70
N SER A 146 -6.57 -36.64 16.67
CA SER A 146 -5.55 -37.66 16.42
C SER A 146 -6.03 -38.74 15.46
N LYS A 147 -7.26 -39.22 15.64
CA LYS A 147 -7.90 -40.15 14.70
C LYS A 147 -8.02 -39.55 13.30
N HIS A 148 -8.40 -38.28 13.19
CA HIS A 148 -8.53 -37.61 11.89
C HIS A 148 -7.18 -37.42 11.18
N LEU A 149 -6.16 -36.98 11.91
CA LEU A 149 -4.82 -36.74 11.38
C LEU A 149 -4.03 -38.03 11.12
N LYS A 150 -4.46 -39.16 11.71
CA LYS A 150 -3.77 -40.45 11.70
C LYS A 150 -2.34 -40.34 12.26
N ALA A 151 -2.21 -39.61 13.36
CA ALA A 151 -0.94 -39.32 14.03
C ALA A 151 -1.00 -39.73 15.51
N GLN A 152 0.16 -39.86 16.14
CA GLN A 152 0.27 -40.22 17.56
C GLN A 152 -0.26 -39.09 18.45
N GLU A 153 -0.98 -39.43 19.52
CA GLU A 153 -1.59 -38.44 20.41
C GLU A 153 -0.55 -37.50 21.04
N ALA A 154 0.66 -37.98 21.31
CA ALA A 154 1.75 -37.15 21.84
C ALA A 154 2.13 -36.01 20.86
N ASP A 155 2.31 -36.32 19.58
CA ASP A 155 2.65 -35.30 18.58
C ASP A 155 1.47 -34.37 18.30
N VAL A 156 0.24 -34.90 18.28
CA VAL A 156 -0.97 -34.11 18.08
C VAL A 156 -1.20 -33.17 19.25
N SER A 157 -0.99 -33.64 20.49
CA SER A 157 -1.05 -32.81 21.69
C SER A 157 -0.10 -31.62 21.60
N ALA A 158 1.15 -31.88 21.21
CA ALA A 158 2.14 -30.82 20.99
C ALA A 158 1.77 -29.84 19.88
N CYS A 159 1.07 -30.28 18.83
CA CYS A 159 0.53 -29.36 17.81
C CYS A 159 -0.65 -28.54 18.35
N LEU A 160 -1.57 -29.18 19.07
CA LEU A 160 -2.81 -28.56 19.54
C LEU A 160 -2.57 -27.43 20.55
N SER A 161 -1.45 -27.42 21.28
CA SER A 161 -1.08 -26.30 22.16
C SER A 161 -0.86 -24.98 21.40
N PHE A 162 -0.49 -25.05 20.12
CA PHE A 162 -0.35 -23.88 19.24
C PHE A 162 -1.64 -23.51 18.51
N VAL A 163 -2.62 -24.42 18.45
CA VAL A 163 -3.84 -24.22 17.66
C VAL A 163 -4.82 -23.29 18.39
N ARG A 164 -5.38 -22.34 17.66
CA ARG A 164 -6.50 -21.49 18.09
C ARG A 164 -7.59 -21.51 17.03
N VAL A 165 -8.82 -21.25 17.44
CA VAL A 165 -9.95 -21.04 16.52
C VAL A 165 -10.50 -19.65 16.78
N ARG A 166 -10.52 -18.82 15.74
CA ARG A 166 -11.01 -17.44 15.81
C ARG A 166 -12.23 -17.27 14.92
N THR A 167 -13.24 -16.63 15.46
CA THR A 167 -14.43 -16.24 14.70
C THR A 167 -14.13 -14.98 13.89
N MET A 168 -14.51 -15.00 12.62
CA MET A 168 -14.48 -13.87 11.71
C MET A 168 -15.90 -13.43 11.38
N PRO A 169 -16.11 -12.15 11.03
CA PRO A 169 -17.44 -11.66 10.66
C PRO A 169 -18.02 -12.46 9.49
N ARG A 170 -19.34 -12.61 9.45
CA ARG A 170 -20.02 -13.19 8.29
C ARG A 170 -19.74 -12.36 7.03
N ARG A 171 -19.78 -13.00 5.85
CA ARG A 171 -19.46 -12.33 4.56
C ARG A 171 -20.28 -11.08 4.29
N GLU A 172 -21.51 -11.01 4.79
CA GLU A 172 -22.40 -9.86 4.69
C GLU A 172 -22.03 -8.69 5.61
N HIS A 173 -21.16 -8.90 6.61
CA HIS A 173 -20.80 -7.90 7.62
C HIS A 173 -19.31 -7.59 7.68
N ILE A 174 -18.46 -8.40 7.03
CA ILE A 174 -17.01 -8.24 7.11
C ILE A 174 -16.53 -6.90 6.53
N ASP A 175 -17.21 -6.38 5.51
CA ASP A 175 -16.88 -5.09 4.89
C ASP A 175 -17.21 -3.94 5.85
N ASP A 176 -18.42 -3.94 6.41
CA ASP A 176 -18.87 -2.95 7.40
C ASP A 176 -17.95 -2.91 8.62
N GLN A 177 -17.55 -4.08 9.13
CA GLN A 177 -16.62 -4.14 10.26
C GLN A 177 -15.21 -3.68 9.89
N SER A 178 -14.77 -3.87 8.64
CA SER A 178 -13.46 -3.41 8.19
C SER A 178 -13.44 -1.88 8.02
N LEU A 179 -14.53 -1.32 7.49
CA LEU A 179 -14.76 0.12 7.41
C LEU A 179 -14.87 0.74 8.80
N ALA A 180 -15.56 0.10 9.75
CA ALA A 180 -15.63 0.56 11.13
C ALA A 180 -14.23 0.65 11.77
N SER A 181 -13.35 -0.34 11.53
CA SER A 181 -11.95 -0.27 12.00
C SER A 181 -11.18 0.89 11.36
N LEU A 182 -11.41 1.22 10.09
CA LEU A 182 -10.81 2.41 9.46
C LEU A 182 -11.34 3.71 10.08
N THR A 183 -12.62 3.78 10.42
CA THR A 183 -13.20 4.91 11.15
C THR A 183 -12.58 5.09 12.52
N GLU A 184 -12.33 3.99 13.25
CA GLU A 184 -11.64 4.02 14.54
C GLU A 184 -10.18 4.48 14.40
N LEU A 185 -9.49 4.03 13.35
CA LEU A 185 -8.10 4.39 13.08
C LEU A 185 -7.94 5.86 12.65
N ALA A 186 -8.90 6.38 11.89
CA ALA A 186 -8.82 7.70 11.27
C ALA A 186 -10.16 8.44 11.31
N PRO A 187 -10.63 8.85 12.50
CA PRO A 187 -11.97 9.43 12.67
C PRO A 187 -12.14 10.80 11.99
N ALA A 188 -11.03 11.50 11.70
CA ALA A 188 -11.04 12.80 11.03
C ALA A 188 -11.15 12.71 9.49
N VAL A 189 -11.01 11.51 8.93
CA VAL A 189 -11.05 11.28 7.48
C VAL A 189 -12.49 11.08 7.03
N SER A 190 -12.82 11.55 5.81
CA SER A 190 -14.17 11.37 5.28
C SER A 190 -14.50 9.90 5.02
N VAL A 191 -15.79 9.54 5.14
CA VAL A 191 -16.28 8.17 4.85
C VAL A 191 -15.94 7.75 3.40
N GLY A 192 -15.99 8.70 2.45
CA GLY A 192 -15.63 8.44 1.06
C GLY A 192 -14.16 8.03 0.91
N GLU A 193 -13.27 8.73 1.60
CA GLU A 193 -11.84 8.44 1.59
C GLU A 193 -11.50 7.14 2.33
N GLN A 194 -12.15 6.88 3.47
CA GLN A 194 -12.03 5.59 4.17
C GLN A 194 -12.45 4.42 3.26
N ARG A 195 -13.54 4.58 2.50
CA ARG A 195 -13.99 3.57 1.52
C ARG A 195 -12.99 3.40 0.37
N ALA A 196 -12.41 4.50 -0.12
CA ALA A 196 -11.39 4.44 -1.17
C ALA A 196 -10.13 3.72 -0.68
N VAL A 197 -9.67 4.01 0.54
CA VAL A 197 -8.55 3.28 1.17
C VAL A 197 -8.89 1.80 1.35
N TYR A 198 -10.09 1.47 1.79
CA TYR A 198 -10.52 0.08 1.94
C TYR A 198 -10.48 -0.71 0.62
N LEU A 199 -11.01 -0.13 -0.46
CA LEU A 199 -11.00 -0.77 -1.78
C LEU A 199 -9.57 -0.96 -2.30
N GLU A 200 -8.69 0.01 -2.07
CA GLU A 200 -7.28 -0.08 -2.45
C GLU A 200 -6.52 -1.13 -1.63
N VAL A 201 -6.82 -1.26 -0.33
CA VAL A 201 -6.31 -2.38 0.49
C VAL A 201 -6.75 -3.73 -0.09
N LEU A 202 -8.03 -3.87 -0.45
CA LEU A 202 -8.53 -5.10 -1.06
C LEU A 202 -7.80 -5.41 -2.37
N ASN A 203 -7.58 -4.41 -3.22
CA ASN A 203 -6.85 -4.61 -4.48
C ASN A 203 -5.42 -5.10 -4.24
N ARG A 204 -4.69 -4.51 -3.28
CA ARG A 204 -3.32 -4.95 -2.96
C ARG A 204 -3.27 -6.35 -2.36
N VAL A 205 -4.26 -6.71 -1.54
CA VAL A 205 -4.40 -8.08 -1.03
C VAL A 205 -4.69 -9.06 -2.17
N HIS A 206 -5.57 -8.70 -3.08
CA HIS A 206 -5.88 -9.50 -4.27
C HIS A 206 -4.62 -9.74 -5.12
N GLU A 207 -3.86 -8.69 -5.41
CA GLU A 207 -2.58 -8.78 -6.11
C GLU A 207 -1.57 -9.66 -5.34
N ALA A 208 -1.46 -9.50 -4.02
CA ALA A 208 -0.57 -10.30 -3.19
C ALA A 208 -0.97 -11.78 -3.18
N MET A 209 -2.26 -12.10 -3.08
CA MET A 209 -2.75 -13.49 -3.17
C MET A 209 -2.41 -14.14 -4.52
N GLN A 210 -2.35 -13.35 -5.59
CA GLN A 210 -1.91 -13.82 -6.90
C GLN A 210 -0.38 -13.85 -7.08
N GLY A 211 0.39 -13.37 -6.10
CA GLY A 211 1.84 -13.20 -6.23
C GLY A 211 2.23 -12.12 -7.24
N GLN A 212 1.37 -11.10 -7.39
CA GLN A 212 1.53 -9.98 -8.32
C GLN A 212 1.77 -8.63 -7.63
N ALA A 213 1.80 -8.57 -6.29
CA ALA A 213 2.06 -7.31 -5.61
C ALA A 213 3.43 -6.75 -6.04
N GLY A 214 3.49 -5.43 -6.26
CA GLY A 214 4.70 -4.75 -6.71
C GLY A 214 5.90 -5.04 -5.80
N ALA A 215 7.02 -5.47 -6.37
CA ALA A 215 8.21 -5.80 -5.60
C ALA A 215 8.75 -4.55 -4.89
N SER A 216 8.75 -4.53 -3.55
CA SER A 216 9.48 -3.53 -2.79
C SER A 216 10.98 -3.78 -3.00
N TRP A 217 11.63 -2.93 -3.80
CA TRP A 217 13.07 -3.03 -4.05
C TRP A 217 13.90 -2.94 -2.75
N LYS A 218 13.36 -2.31 -1.70
CA LYS A 218 13.97 -2.18 -0.37
C LYS A 218 14.09 -3.51 0.38
N GLU A 219 13.26 -4.51 0.09
CA GLU A 219 13.30 -5.83 0.75
C GLU A 219 14.36 -6.77 0.14
N LYS A 220 14.99 -6.40 -0.99
CA LYS A 220 16.05 -7.18 -1.65
C LYS A 220 17.45 -6.93 -1.06
N LEU A 221 17.59 -6.11 -0.03
CA LEU A 221 18.88 -5.60 0.48
C LEU A 221 19.44 -6.35 1.72
N GLY A 222 18.78 -7.39 2.22
CA GLY A 222 19.27 -8.20 3.34
C GLY A 222 19.26 -9.70 3.03
N VAL A 223 20.41 -10.36 3.25
CA VAL A 223 20.70 -11.82 3.31
C VAL A 223 19.87 -12.73 2.40
N GLU A 224 20.52 -13.44 1.46
CA GLU A 224 19.93 -14.37 0.46
C GLU A 224 18.43 -14.11 0.20
N PRO A 225 18.10 -13.19 -0.72
CA PRO A 225 16.76 -12.66 -0.81
C PRO A 225 15.76 -13.80 -1.06
N PRO A 226 14.64 -13.86 -0.33
CA PRO A 226 13.57 -14.79 -0.64
C PRO A 226 13.20 -14.65 -2.12
N SER A 227 12.79 -15.76 -2.75
CA SER A 227 12.44 -15.77 -4.17
C SER A 227 11.49 -14.61 -4.48
N GLU A 228 11.67 -13.94 -5.61
CA GLU A 228 10.84 -12.78 -5.97
C GLU A 228 9.33 -13.10 -5.92
N ALA A 229 8.95 -14.32 -6.27
CA ALA A 229 7.57 -14.81 -6.17
C ALA A 229 6.99 -14.78 -4.74
N LEU A 230 7.84 -14.94 -3.71
CA LEU A 230 7.43 -14.84 -2.30
C LEU A 230 7.31 -13.38 -1.85
N LEU A 231 8.22 -12.50 -2.29
CA LEU A 231 8.13 -11.07 -1.98
C LEU A 231 6.84 -10.45 -2.54
N ARG A 232 6.43 -10.85 -3.74
CA ARG A 232 5.17 -10.40 -4.35
C ARG A 232 3.91 -10.94 -3.67
N LYS A 233 4.05 -11.84 -2.69
CA LYS A 233 2.95 -12.33 -1.84
C LYS A 233 2.88 -11.61 -0.50
N ARG A 234 3.84 -10.74 -0.20
CA ARG A 234 3.98 -10.07 1.09
C ARG A 234 3.55 -8.61 0.98
N LEU A 235 2.69 -8.20 1.90
CA LEU A 235 2.35 -6.81 2.17
C LEU A 235 3.02 -6.39 3.48
N ALA A 236 3.87 -5.37 3.41
CA ALA A 236 4.61 -4.82 4.53
C ALA A 236 4.22 -3.35 4.75
N PRO A 237 4.57 -2.72 5.88
CA PRO A 237 4.26 -1.31 6.14
C PRO A 237 4.69 -0.39 5.00
N SER A 238 5.84 -0.66 4.36
CA SER A 238 6.31 0.11 3.21
C SER A 238 5.41 -0.02 1.97
N SER A 239 4.75 -1.16 1.77
CA SER A 239 3.88 -1.39 0.61
C SER A 239 2.48 -0.81 0.77
N VAL A 240 2.12 -0.33 1.96
CA VAL A 240 0.83 0.32 2.26
C VAL A 240 1.00 1.69 2.92
N TYR A 241 2.22 2.22 2.88
CA TYR A 241 2.58 3.45 3.57
C TYR A 241 1.79 4.65 3.05
N ASP A 242 1.59 4.74 1.74
CA ASP A 242 0.77 5.77 1.08
C ASP A 242 -0.69 5.75 1.56
N LEU A 243 -1.26 4.57 1.81
CA LEU A 243 -2.60 4.42 2.38
C LEU A 243 -2.64 4.91 3.82
N GLY A 244 -1.61 4.61 4.61
CA GLY A 244 -1.44 5.14 5.96
C GLY A 244 -1.35 6.68 5.96
N GLN A 245 -0.64 7.27 5.00
CA GLN A 245 -0.54 8.74 4.89
C GLN A 245 -1.88 9.38 4.55
N ARG A 246 -2.67 8.80 3.64
CA ARG A 246 -4.03 9.27 3.32
C ARG A 246 -4.93 9.31 4.55
N LEU A 247 -4.71 8.40 5.50
CA LEU A 247 -5.46 8.35 6.76
C LEU A 247 -4.96 9.34 7.82
N ARG A 248 -3.64 9.59 7.90
CA ARG A 248 -3.01 10.44 8.94
C ARG A 248 -2.96 11.92 8.57
N ARG A 249 -2.93 12.23 7.28
CA ARG A 249 -2.79 13.59 6.74
C ARG A 249 -3.93 13.87 5.74
N PRO A 250 -5.13 14.23 6.22
CA PRO A 250 -6.20 14.71 5.34
C PRO A 250 -5.80 15.98 4.56
N ASP A 251 -4.69 16.64 4.92
CA ASP A 251 -4.12 17.80 4.23
C ASP A 251 -3.73 17.55 2.77
N HIS A 252 -3.66 16.30 2.31
CA HIS A 252 -3.50 16.02 0.88
C HIS A 252 -4.76 16.37 0.05
N VAL A 253 -5.93 16.46 0.68
CA VAL A 253 -7.14 17.05 0.07
C VAL A 253 -7.05 18.58 0.00
N LEU A 254 -6.24 19.21 0.87
CA LEU A 254 -5.99 20.65 0.79
C LEU A 254 -5.09 21.04 -0.36
N LEU A 255 -4.31 20.13 -0.97
CA LEU A 255 -3.51 20.41 -2.16
C LEU A 255 -4.32 20.39 -3.46
N ALA A 256 -5.31 19.50 -3.60
CA ALA A 256 -6.26 19.56 -4.71
C ALA A 256 -7.16 20.80 -4.61
N ALA A 257 -7.60 21.16 -3.40
CA ALA A 257 -8.30 22.42 -3.14
C ALA A 257 -7.38 23.66 -3.23
N TYR A 258 -6.05 23.50 -3.08
CA TYR A 258 -5.07 24.55 -3.38
C TYR A 258 -4.84 24.69 -4.88
N SER A 259 -4.86 23.59 -5.63
CA SER A 259 -4.77 23.61 -7.10
C SER A 259 -5.89 24.43 -7.72
N GLU A 260 -7.13 24.34 -7.18
CA GLU A 260 -8.24 25.19 -7.59
C GLU A 260 -8.14 26.64 -7.08
N ARG A 261 -7.31 26.90 -6.05
CA ARG A 261 -7.00 28.25 -5.53
C ARG A 261 -5.79 28.91 -6.19
N ILE A 262 -4.99 28.19 -6.99
CA ILE A 262 -3.87 28.75 -7.76
C ILE A 262 -4.36 29.76 -8.82
N ASP A 263 -5.62 29.70 -9.21
CA ASP A 263 -6.24 30.71 -10.08
C ASP A 263 -6.52 32.06 -9.38
N ALA A 264 -6.44 32.13 -8.04
CA ALA A 264 -6.83 33.33 -7.30
C ALA A 264 -5.66 34.26 -6.90
N VAL A 265 -4.41 33.80 -6.97
CA VAL A 265 -3.23 34.63 -6.64
C VAL A 265 -2.15 34.44 -7.70
N GLU A 266 -1.93 35.48 -8.52
CA GLU A 266 -0.91 35.49 -9.55
C GLU A 266 0.50 35.24 -8.95
N THR A 267 1.13 34.13 -9.34
CA THR A 267 2.48 33.75 -8.89
C THR A 267 3.55 34.72 -9.43
N ASN A 268 4.73 34.77 -8.80
CA ASN A 268 5.82 35.64 -9.28
C ASN A 268 6.34 35.19 -10.65
N LEU A 269 6.31 33.89 -10.92
CA LEU A 269 6.61 33.29 -12.22
C LEU A 269 5.73 33.90 -13.32
N VAL A 270 4.39 33.87 -13.13
CA VAL A 270 3.43 34.42 -14.10
C VAL A 270 3.68 35.92 -14.32
N ARG A 271 3.90 36.69 -13.24
CA ARG A 271 4.24 38.12 -13.34
C ARG A 271 5.51 38.37 -14.17
N LYS A 272 6.54 37.54 -14.00
CA LYS A 272 7.81 37.67 -14.74
C LYS A 272 7.67 37.27 -16.21
N LEU A 273 6.93 36.20 -16.50
CA LEU A 273 6.67 35.76 -17.87
C LEU A 273 5.86 36.80 -18.63
N ARG A 274 4.80 37.35 -18.03
CA ARG A 274 4.03 38.47 -18.60
C ARG A 274 4.90 39.70 -18.84
N ARG A 275 5.73 40.08 -17.87
CA ARG A 275 6.68 41.19 -18.03
C ARG A 275 7.68 40.95 -19.16
N GLY A 276 8.07 39.71 -19.41
CA GLY A 276 8.91 39.30 -20.53
C GLY A 276 8.17 39.10 -21.86
N GLY A 277 6.85 39.34 -21.91
CA GLY A 277 6.04 39.22 -23.12
C GLY A 277 5.72 37.78 -23.56
N ALA A 278 5.70 36.82 -22.63
CA ALA A 278 5.31 35.43 -22.94
C ALA A 278 3.87 35.33 -23.48
N SER A 279 3.58 34.35 -24.33
CA SER A 279 2.19 34.02 -24.70
C SER A 279 1.44 33.40 -23.51
N GLU A 280 0.12 33.51 -23.53
CA GLU A 280 -0.74 32.80 -22.56
C GLU A 280 -0.54 31.28 -22.61
N GLU A 281 -0.28 30.72 -23.80
CA GLU A 281 0.07 29.30 -23.97
C GLU A 281 1.36 28.93 -23.22
N MET A 282 2.43 29.73 -23.35
CA MET A 282 3.67 29.51 -22.62
C MET A 282 3.49 29.67 -21.11
N ILE A 283 2.66 30.63 -20.68
CA ILE A 283 2.35 30.81 -19.25
C ILE A 283 1.66 29.57 -18.69
N HIS A 284 0.67 29.02 -19.41
CA HIS A 284 -0.01 27.79 -19.02
C HIS A 284 0.94 26.59 -18.98
N GLU A 285 1.80 26.44 -20.00
CA GLU A 285 2.82 25.39 -20.05
C GLU A 285 3.80 25.51 -18.87
N ALA A 286 4.28 26.72 -18.57
CA ALA A 286 5.16 26.99 -17.43
C ALA A 286 4.52 26.65 -16.09
N GLN A 287 3.23 26.96 -15.90
CA GLN A 287 2.48 26.60 -14.71
C GLN A 287 2.29 25.08 -14.59
N PHE A 288 1.97 24.42 -15.71
CA PHE A 288 1.80 22.97 -15.76
C PHE A 288 3.11 22.24 -15.41
N LEU A 289 4.22 22.56 -16.08
CA LEU A 289 5.51 21.94 -15.81
C LEU A 289 5.98 22.18 -14.38
N ARG A 290 5.74 23.39 -13.83
CA ARG A 290 6.04 23.69 -12.43
C ARG A 290 5.25 22.79 -11.48
N SER A 291 3.94 22.64 -11.72
CA SER A 291 3.07 21.77 -10.92
C SER A 291 3.53 20.32 -10.95
N GLU A 292 3.91 19.80 -12.13
CA GLU A 292 4.41 18.43 -12.27
C GLU A 292 5.74 18.23 -11.51
N ALA A 293 6.67 19.18 -11.59
CA ALA A 293 7.94 19.13 -10.88
C ALA A 293 7.77 19.25 -9.35
N ASP A 294 6.91 20.15 -8.88
CA ASP A 294 6.59 20.29 -7.46
C ASP A 294 5.86 19.03 -6.95
N GLY A 295 4.93 18.48 -7.74
CA GLY A 295 4.24 17.23 -7.46
C GLY A 295 5.20 16.05 -7.31
N ARG A 296 6.17 15.90 -8.23
CA ARG A 296 7.22 14.88 -8.15
C ARG A 296 8.07 15.05 -6.90
N ARG A 297 8.55 16.27 -6.63
CA ARG A 297 9.37 16.58 -5.45
C ARG A 297 8.63 16.27 -4.15
N LEU A 298 7.37 16.69 -4.04
CA LEU A 298 6.54 16.43 -2.86
C LEU A 298 6.24 14.93 -2.71
N SER A 299 6.02 14.22 -3.82
CA SER A 299 5.85 12.77 -3.83
C SER A 299 7.09 12.05 -3.33
N ASP A 300 8.27 12.38 -3.85
CA ASP A 300 9.53 11.75 -3.46
C ASP A 300 9.92 12.14 -2.01
N LEU A 301 9.63 13.36 -1.56
CA LEU A 301 9.74 13.77 -0.16
C LEU A 301 8.84 12.94 0.74
N ALA A 302 7.57 12.74 0.34
CA ALA A 302 6.61 11.93 1.10
C ALA A 302 7.00 10.45 1.16
N LEU A 303 7.63 9.92 0.10
CA LEU A 303 8.12 8.55 0.00
C LEU A 303 9.49 8.32 0.69
N GLY A 304 10.10 9.37 1.25
CA GLY A 304 11.46 9.32 1.80
C GLY A 304 12.52 8.94 0.76
N ALA A 305 12.23 9.18 -0.53
CA ALA A 305 13.13 8.95 -1.64
C ALA A 305 13.94 10.20 -1.98
N TRP A 306 13.46 11.38 -1.57
CA TRP A 306 14.20 12.63 -1.69
C TRP A 306 15.40 12.65 -0.72
N PRO A 307 16.56 13.23 -1.11
CA PRO A 307 17.71 13.29 -0.23
C PRO A 307 17.44 14.04 1.07
N GLU A 308 17.88 13.48 2.20
CA GLU A 308 17.83 14.15 3.50
C GLU A 308 18.77 15.36 3.58
N ASP A 309 19.89 15.32 2.84
CA ASP A 309 20.84 16.44 2.76
C ASP A 309 20.30 17.52 1.79
N PRO A 310 19.87 18.70 2.30
CA PRO A 310 19.32 19.76 1.47
C PRO A 310 20.33 20.32 0.46
N ARG A 311 21.63 20.08 0.65
CA ARG A 311 22.68 20.52 -0.28
C ARG A 311 22.56 19.86 -1.65
N VAL A 312 21.93 18.70 -1.73
CA VAL A 312 21.74 17.99 -3.00
C VAL A 312 20.78 18.73 -3.91
N GLU A 313 19.64 19.14 -3.36
CA GLU A 313 18.65 19.96 -4.07
C GLU A 313 19.21 21.35 -4.38
N GLN A 314 19.93 21.96 -3.42
CA GLN A 314 20.59 23.25 -3.63
C GLN A 314 21.66 23.22 -4.75
N ASP A 315 22.40 22.13 -4.93
CA ASP A 315 23.35 21.99 -6.06
C ASP A 315 22.60 21.99 -7.40
N LEU A 316 21.47 21.28 -7.50
CA LEU A 316 20.62 21.30 -8.70
C LEU A 316 20.08 22.72 -8.96
N ASP A 317 19.50 23.36 -7.95
CA ASP A 317 18.93 24.71 -8.08
C ASP A 317 19.99 25.73 -8.49
N THR A 318 21.20 25.60 -7.94
CA THR A 318 22.34 26.46 -8.31
C THR A 318 22.72 26.27 -9.77
N ARG A 319 22.75 25.04 -10.28
CA ARG A 319 23.06 24.74 -11.69
C ARG A 319 21.98 25.29 -12.63
N LEU A 320 20.71 25.07 -12.31
CA LEU A 320 19.58 25.60 -13.06
C LEU A 320 19.61 27.13 -13.07
N LEU A 321 19.86 27.76 -11.92
CA LEU A 321 19.97 29.20 -11.79
C LEU A 321 21.11 29.80 -12.64
N ILE A 322 22.31 29.20 -12.59
CA ILE A 322 23.46 29.65 -13.39
C ILE A 322 23.12 29.55 -14.89
N THR A 323 22.53 28.43 -15.29
CA THR A 323 22.16 28.15 -16.68
C THR A 323 21.11 29.14 -17.18
N ALA A 324 20.02 29.30 -16.42
CA ALA A 324 18.93 30.22 -16.74
C ALA A 324 19.38 31.68 -16.74
N THR A 325 20.20 32.10 -15.78
CA THR A 325 20.74 33.48 -15.73
C THR A 325 21.64 33.77 -16.93
N ARG A 326 22.46 32.79 -17.35
CA ARG A 326 23.32 32.92 -18.54
C ARG A 326 22.50 33.11 -19.81
N ILE A 327 21.43 32.33 -19.97
CA ILE A 327 20.52 32.42 -21.12
C ILE A 327 19.73 33.73 -21.07
N ALA A 328 19.14 34.08 -19.93
CA ALA A 328 18.43 35.34 -19.75
C ALA A 328 19.26 36.57 -20.16
N ARG A 329 20.56 36.58 -19.81
CA ARG A 329 21.49 37.66 -20.22
C ARG A 329 21.70 37.73 -21.74
N ARG A 330 21.69 36.61 -22.46
CA ARG A 330 21.84 36.59 -23.93
C ARG A 330 20.66 37.25 -24.65
N HIS A 331 19.49 37.23 -24.03
CA HIS A 331 18.26 37.78 -24.61
C HIS A 331 17.80 39.08 -23.93
N GLN A 332 18.61 39.64 -23.03
CA GLN A 332 18.24 40.83 -22.26
C GLN A 332 17.97 42.06 -23.13
N ASP A 333 18.66 42.17 -24.28
CA ASP A 333 18.52 43.29 -25.23
C ASP A 333 17.49 43.04 -26.34
N ARG A 334 16.74 41.91 -26.30
CA ARG A 334 15.67 41.66 -27.26
C ARG A 334 14.43 42.45 -26.87
N GLY A 335 13.98 43.34 -27.77
CA GLY A 335 12.83 44.22 -27.51
C GLY A 335 11.49 43.48 -27.47
N HIS A 336 11.25 42.55 -28.39
CA HIS A 336 9.97 41.85 -28.51
C HIS A 336 10.04 40.43 -27.92
N ARG A 337 9.15 40.15 -26.96
CA ARG A 337 8.93 38.83 -26.31
C ARG A 337 10.21 38.08 -25.91
N PRO A 338 11.11 38.68 -25.10
CA PRO A 338 12.32 38.01 -24.62
C PRO A 338 12.03 36.72 -23.83
N ALA A 339 10.86 36.60 -23.19
CA ALA A 339 10.50 35.38 -22.44
C ALA A 339 10.45 34.14 -23.32
N ASP A 340 9.89 34.22 -24.54
CA ASP A 340 9.76 33.05 -25.40
C ASP A 340 11.12 32.52 -25.82
N HIS A 341 12.03 33.43 -26.16
CA HIS A 341 13.38 33.06 -26.55
C HIS A 341 14.19 32.49 -25.40
N ILE A 342 14.03 33.03 -24.19
CA ILE A 342 14.69 32.49 -23.00
C ILE A 342 14.15 31.10 -22.70
N TRP A 343 12.84 30.88 -22.85
CA TRP A 343 12.20 29.58 -22.69
C TRP A 343 12.74 28.53 -23.66
N ASP A 344 12.74 28.83 -24.97
CA ASP A 344 13.20 27.91 -26.00
C ASP A 344 14.68 27.53 -25.81
N ASP A 345 15.55 28.52 -25.61
CA ASP A 345 16.98 28.29 -25.41
C ASP A 345 17.25 27.55 -24.09
N LEU A 346 16.49 27.83 -23.03
CA LEU A 346 16.61 27.12 -21.75
C LEU A 346 16.16 25.67 -21.86
N MET A 347 15.04 25.42 -22.53
CA MET A 347 14.54 24.06 -22.75
C MET A 347 15.52 23.26 -23.62
N GLN A 348 16.09 23.87 -24.66
CA GLN A 348 17.12 23.25 -25.50
C GLN A 348 18.39 22.92 -24.70
N GLU A 349 18.88 23.87 -23.88
CA GLU A 349 20.06 23.67 -23.06
C GLU A 349 19.81 22.57 -22.00
N ILE A 350 18.66 22.59 -21.31
CA ILE A 350 18.28 21.55 -20.34
C ILE A 350 18.20 20.18 -21.02
N ASN A 351 17.56 20.09 -22.19
CA ASN A 351 17.46 18.83 -22.92
C ASN A 351 18.84 18.25 -23.32
N SER A 352 19.78 19.11 -23.69
CA SER A 352 21.14 18.69 -24.06
C SER A 352 22.06 18.41 -22.85
N THR A 353 21.81 19.01 -21.69
CA THR A 353 22.68 18.94 -20.51
C THR A 353 22.02 18.31 -19.27
N ALA A 354 20.88 17.64 -19.42
CA ALA A 354 20.10 17.09 -18.30
C ALA A 354 20.92 16.22 -17.33
N SER A 355 21.85 15.40 -17.85
CA SER A 355 22.73 14.58 -17.00
C SER A 355 23.77 15.39 -16.20
N GLU A 356 24.13 16.59 -16.66
CA GLU A 356 25.08 17.47 -15.99
C GLU A 356 24.42 18.40 -14.98
N LEU A 357 23.15 18.74 -15.24
CA LEU A 357 22.27 19.49 -14.33
C LEU A 357 21.82 18.58 -13.18
N ASP A 358 21.28 17.41 -13.49
CA ASP A 358 20.71 16.45 -12.53
C ASP A 358 21.68 15.29 -12.24
N ARG A 359 22.84 15.62 -11.65
CA ARG A 359 23.93 14.66 -11.40
C ARG A 359 23.53 13.54 -10.45
N ARG A 360 22.74 13.89 -9.43
CA ARG A 360 22.04 12.96 -8.55
C ARG A 360 20.60 13.02 -9.00
N PRO A 361 20.05 12.00 -9.67
CA PRO A 361 18.87 12.13 -10.52
C PRO A 361 17.57 12.38 -9.73
N LEU A 362 17.40 13.59 -9.20
CA LEU A 362 16.25 14.03 -8.42
C LEU A 362 14.99 14.03 -9.27
N TYR A 363 15.14 14.41 -10.53
CA TYR A 363 14.08 14.46 -11.52
C TYR A 363 14.28 13.43 -12.62
N ALA A 364 14.99 12.33 -12.31
CA ALA A 364 15.32 11.27 -13.26
C ALA A 364 16.01 11.77 -14.55
N LYS A 365 16.65 12.95 -14.51
CA LYS A 365 17.21 13.65 -15.67
C LYS A 365 16.17 13.94 -16.77
N ASP A 366 14.90 14.04 -16.40
CA ASP A 366 13.82 14.38 -17.30
C ASP A 366 13.85 15.90 -17.61
N PRO A 367 14.06 16.31 -18.88
CA PRO A 367 14.12 17.71 -19.25
C PRO A 367 12.86 18.51 -18.89
N LEU A 368 11.68 17.91 -18.95
CA LEU A 368 10.42 18.60 -18.66
C LEU A 368 10.27 18.86 -17.16
N LEU A 369 10.64 17.89 -16.32
CA LEU A 369 10.63 18.08 -14.87
C LEU A 369 11.72 19.06 -14.41
N LEU A 370 12.89 19.05 -15.08
CA LEU A 370 13.95 20.02 -14.81
C LEU A 370 13.56 21.44 -15.24
N MET A 371 12.84 21.58 -16.36
CA MET A 371 12.24 22.84 -16.76
C MET A 371 11.19 23.31 -15.75
N GLY A 372 10.34 22.40 -15.28
CA GLY A 372 9.40 22.66 -14.18
C GLY A 372 10.10 23.13 -12.89
N ARG A 373 11.22 22.52 -12.52
CA ARG A 373 12.01 22.96 -11.37
C ARG A 373 12.63 24.35 -11.60
N ALA A 374 13.11 24.66 -12.80
CA ALA A 374 13.59 25.99 -13.14
C ALA A 374 12.47 27.05 -13.01
N CYS A 375 11.24 26.70 -13.37
CA CYS A 375 10.06 27.55 -13.13
C CYS A 375 9.81 27.80 -11.63
N SER A 376 9.94 26.78 -10.77
CA SER A 376 9.83 26.94 -9.31
C SER A 376 10.94 27.86 -8.76
N VAL A 377 12.19 27.66 -9.18
CA VAL A 377 13.34 28.51 -8.81
C VAL A 377 13.13 29.97 -9.26
N SER A 378 12.53 30.20 -10.43
CA SER A 378 12.13 31.54 -10.87
C SER A 378 11.05 32.13 -9.97
N ASP A 379 10.05 31.36 -9.54
CA ASP A 379 8.97 31.83 -8.67
C ASP A 379 9.49 32.31 -7.31
N GLU A 380 10.54 31.67 -6.79
CA GLU A 380 11.31 32.03 -5.58
C GLU A 380 12.22 33.26 -5.75
N CYS A 381 12.02 34.04 -6.82
CA CYS A 381 12.73 35.27 -7.10
C CYS A 381 14.20 35.15 -7.53
N HIS A 382 14.69 33.97 -7.91
CA HIS A 382 16.11 33.79 -8.21
C HIS A 382 16.57 34.27 -9.59
N PHE A 383 15.72 34.21 -10.64
CA PHE A 383 16.02 34.80 -11.96
C PHE A 383 14.75 35.34 -12.66
N GLY A 384 14.90 36.01 -13.80
CA GLY A 384 13.79 36.59 -14.57
C GLY A 384 13.82 36.22 -16.04
N TRP A 385 12.69 36.45 -16.73
CA TRP A 385 12.43 36.07 -18.12
C TRP A 385 12.55 37.26 -19.10
N GLY A 386 13.43 38.22 -18.77
CA GLY A 386 13.57 39.47 -19.53
C GLY A 386 12.46 40.49 -19.26
N VAL A 387 12.50 41.60 -19.99
CA VAL A 387 11.48 42.66 -19.96
C VAL A 387 11.17 43.04 -21.39
N ALA A 388 9.93 42.82 -21.82
CA ALA A 388 9.48 43.26 -23.13
C ALA A 388 9.46 44.80 -23.18
N THR A 389 10.03 45.38 -24.23
CA THR A 389 9.83 46.80 -24.51
C THR A 389 8.49 46.93 -25.23
N SER A 390 7.55 47.67 -24.63
CA SER A 390 6.34 48.09 -25.33
C SER A 390 6.75 48.95 -26.53
N ASP A 391 6.51 48.46 -27.75
CA ASP A 391 6.55 49.31 -28.93
C ASP A 391 5.55 50.46 -28.72
N GLY A 392 6.03 51.70 -28.93
CA GLY A 392 5.20 52.90 -28.92
C GLY A 392 4.37 53.04 -30.19
#